data_AF-A0A842X943-F1
#
_entry.id   AF-A0A842X943-F1
#
_cell.length_a   1.000
_cell.length_b   1.000
_cell.length_c   1.000
_cell.angle_alpha   90.00
_cell.angle_beta   90.00
_cell.angle_gamma   90.00
#
_symmetry.space_group_name_H-M   'P 1'
#
loop_
_entity.id
_entity.type
_entity.pdbx_description
1 polymer ?
#
loop_
_entity_poly.entity_id
_entity_poly.type
_entity_poly.pdbx_seq_one_letter_code
_entity_poly.pdbx_strand_id
1 'polypeptide(L)'
;MIENYTPMVNIENRDKRIWSKYNESLVKRAVMLIDTDVFEKWNRYLEIENNGKIGRPYEYPIEFFEFLMRIRALWDVPFRVLESFVRILSKITGKFRPLTYVA
;
A
#
# COMPACT_ATOMS: atom_id res chain seq x y z
N MET A 1 -19.98 7.64 0.00
CA MET A 1 -21.12 6.93 0.60
C MET A 1 -20.89 5.45 0.39
N ILE A 2 -20.55 4.73 1.45
CA ILE A 2 -20.40 3.27 1.43
C ILE A 2 -21.80 2.75 1.75
N GLU A 3 -22.41 2.07 0.78
CA GLU A 3 -23.70 1.41 0.92
C GLU A 3 -23.68 0.45 2.11
N ASN A 4 -24.74 0.48 2.91
CA ASN A 4 -24.88 -0.22 4.18
C ASN A 4 -24.69 -1.74 4.01
N TYR A 5 -23.55 -2.27 4.46
CA TYR A 5 -23.34 -3.71 4.57
C TYR A 5 -24.30 -4.27 5.63
N THR A 6 -25.34 -4.96 5.19
CA THR A 6 -26.26 -5.68 6.08
C THR A 6 -25.77 -7.12 6.18
N PRO A 7 -25.27 -7.59 7.34
CA PRO A 7 -24.82 -8.97 7.46
C PRO A 7 -26.01 -9.91 7.28
N MET A 8 -25.90 -10.88 6.37
CA MET A 8 -26.93 -11.89 6.17
C MET A 8 -27.15 -12.66 7.48
N VAL A 9 -28.35 -12.53 8.04
CA VAL A 9 -28.73 -13.21 9.29
C VAL A 9 -29.22 -14.63 8.94
N ASN A 10 -28.40 -15.61 9.32
CA ASN A 10 -28.69 -17.03 9.54
C ASN A 10 -29.77 -17.70 8.66
N ILE A 11 -29.30 -18.34 7.59
CA ILE A 11 -29.93 -19.52 7.00
C ILE A 11 -29.39 -20.72 7.78
N GLU A 12 -30.23 -21.35 8.61
CA GLU A 12 -30.00 -22.57 9.42
C GLU A 12 -28.53 -22.90 9.75
N ASN A 13 -28.07 -22.37 10.87
CA ASN A 13 -26.67 -22.38 11.27
C ASN A 13 -26.19 -23.75 11.78
N ARG A 14 -25.75 -24.64 10.88
CA ARG A 14 -24.85 -25.77 11.21
C ARG A 14 -23.38 -25.35 11.29
N ASP A 15 -23.09 -24.05 11.21
CA ASP A 15 -21.75 -23.53 11.03
C ASP A 15 -21.22 -22.91 12.33
N LYS A 16 -20.24 -23.57 12.95
CA LYS A 16 -19.58 -23.07 14.18
C LYS A 16 -18.67 -21.85 13.92
N ARG A 17 -18.56 -21.37 12.67
CA ARG A 17 -17.69 -20.26 12.29
C ARG A 17 -18.26 -18.91 12.72
N ILE A 18 -17.42 -18.12 13.41
CA ILE A 18 -17.71 -16.72 13.70
C ILE A 18 -17.18 -15.87 12.54
N TRP A 19 -18.02 -15.66 11.53
CA TRP A 19 -17.66 -14.94 10.29
C TRP A 19 -17.13 -13.54 10.53
N SER A 20 -17.65 -12.82 11.54
CA SER A 20 -17.14 -11.49 11.91
C SER A 20 -15.66 -11.52 12.30
N LYS A 21 -15.25 -12.51 13.10
CA LYS A 21 -13.86 -12.70 13.53
C LYS A 21 -12.95 -13.06 12.35
N TYR A 22 -13.44 -13.92 11.45
CA TYR A 22 -12.70 -14.29 10.25
C TYR A 22 -12.51 -13.08 9.32
N ASN A 23 -13.57 -12.32 9.04
CA ASN A 23 -13.50 -11.14 8.19
C ASN A 23 -12.54 -10.08 8.76
N GLU A 24 -12.59 -9.84 10.07
CA GLU A 24 -11.65 -8.94 10.73
C GLU A 24 -10.20 -9.41 10.59
N SER A 25 -9.96 -10.73 10.65
CA SER A 25 -8.62 -11.29 10.42
C SER A 25 -8.12 -11.09 8.98
N LEU A 26 -9.02 -11.07 7.99
CA LEU A 26 -8.67 -10.79 6.59
C LEU A 26 -8.28 -9.34 6.40
N VAL A 27 -9.01 -8.40 7.01
CA VAL A 27 -8.68 -6.97 6.98
C VAL A 27 -7.31 -6.73 7.62
N LYS A 28 -7.06 -7.29 8.81
CA LYS A 28 -5.77 -7.17 9.50
C LYS A 28 -4.61 -7.76 8.70
N ARG A 29 -4.85 -8.82 7.93
CA ARG A 29 -3.82 -9.43 7.09
C ARG A 29 -3.32 -8.48 6.01
N ALA A 30 -4.21 -7.75 5.35
CA ALA A 30 -3.81 -6.76 4.34
C ALA A 30 -2.97 -5.64 4.96
N VAL A 31 -3.38 -5.15 6.14
CA VAL A 31 -2.63 -4.12 6.89
C VAL A 31 -1.24 -4.61 7.30
N MET A 32 -1.10 -5.86 7.74
CA MET A 32 0.21 -6.43 8.08
C MET A 32 1.13 -6.59 6.86
N LEU A 33 0.55 -6.90 5.70
CA LEU A 33 1.31 -7.14 4.46
C LEU A 33 1.67 -5.84 3.73
N ILE A 34 0.96 -4.74 4.01
CA ILE A 34 1.10 -3.46 3.32
C ILE A 34 1.38 -2.40 4.37
N ASP A 35 2.68 -2.17 4.61
CA ASP A 35 3.12 -1.15 5.56
C ASP A 35 3.04 0.24 4.92
N THR A 36 2.21 1.12 5.47
CA THR A 36 2.04 2.49 5.00
C THR A 36 2.93 3.49 5.72
N ASP A 37 3.75 3.05 6.67
CA ASP A 37 4.65 3.90 7.46
C ASP A 37 5.63 4.71 6.60
N VAL A 38 5.96 4.20 5.41
CA VAL A 38 6.80 4.85 4.41
C VAL A 38 6.31 6.26 4.07
N PHE A 39 4.99 6.49 4.03
CA PHE A 39 4.45 7.81 3.72
C PHE A 39 4.62 8.79 4.88
N GLU A 40 4.55 8.32 6.12
CA GLU A 40 4.75 9.13 7.32
C GLU A 40 6.23 9.48 7.52
N LYS A 41 7.10 8.48 7.34
CA LYS A 41 8.55 8.58 7.56
C LYS A 41 9.33 9.01 6.32
N TRP A 42 8.65 9.34 5.22
CA TRP A 42 9.24 9.68 3.91
C TRP A 42 10.49 10.57 3.98
N ASN A 43 10.39 11.73 4.63
CA ASN A 43 11.49 12.70 4.72
C ASN A 43 12.68 12.15 5.52
N ARG A 44 12.40 11.39 6.58
CA ARG A 44 13.43 10.77 7.41
C ARG A 44 14.21 9.72 6.62
N TYR A 45 13.52 8.89 5.84
CA TYR A 45 14.19 7.89 5.00
C TYR A 45 15.07 8.55 3.93
N LEU A 46 14.56 9.58 3.25
CA LEU A 46 15.36 10.34 2.29
C LEU A 46 16.57 11.03 2.92
N GLU A 47 16.44 11.57 4.13
CA GLU A 47 17.55 12.20 4.84
C GLU A 47 18.65 11.17 5.17
N ILE A 48 18.25 9.99 5.66
CA ILE A 48 19.18 8.89 5.98
C ILE A 48 19.87 8.39 4.71
N GLU A 49 19.12 8.11 3.65
CA GLU A 49 19.65 7.54 2.41
C GLU A 49 20.50 8.52 1.60
N ASN A 50 20.21 9.82 1.69
CA ASN A 50 21.00 10.85 1.03
C ASN A 50 22.15 11.36 1.91
N ASN A 51 22.30 10.89 3.15
CA ASN A 51 23.38 11.30 4.02
C ASN A 51 24.73 10.90 3.40
N GLY A 52 25.60 11.88 3.15
CA GLY A 52 26.91 11.65 2.56
C GLY A 52 26.88 11.24 1.07
N LYS A 53 25.72 11.28 0.41
CA LYS A 53 25.62 10.93 -1.01
C LYS A 53 26.25 12.02 -1.88
N ILE A 54 27.09 11.59 -2.82
CA ILE A 54 27.71 12.47 -3.82
C ILE A 54 26.89 12.38 -5.12
N GLY A 55 26.49 13.53 -5.67
CA GLY A 55 25.68 13.63 -6.89
C GLY A 55 24.20 13.90 -6.64
N ARG A 56 23.32 13.50 -7.57
CA ARG A 56 21.88 13.77 -7.45
C ARG A 56 21.26 12.98 -6.27
N PRO A 57 20.56 13.65 -5.33
CA PRO A 57 19.89 12.97 -4.24
C PRO A 57 18.77 12.06 -4.77
N TYR A 58 18.49 10.99 -4.02
CA TYR A 58 17.31 10.18 -4.21
C TYR A 58 16.05 11.01 -3.95
N GLU A 59 15.04 10.81 -4.79
CA GLU A 59 13.71 11.41 -4.65
C GLU A 59 12.70 10.45 -4.01
N TYR A 60 13.04 9.15 -3.98
CA TYR A 60 12.20 8.09 -3.43
C TYR A 60 13.04 7.24 -2.48
N PRO A 61 12.57 6.96 -1.27
CA PRO A 61 13.25 6.07 -0.35
C PRO A 61 13.11 4.60 -0.78
N ILE A 62 14.04 3.75 -0.35
CA ILE A 62 14.01 2.31 -0.67
C ILE A 62 12.73 1.64 -0.15
N GLU A 63 12.24 2.06 1.01
CA GLU A 63 11.01 1.55 1.64
C GLU A 63 9.79 1.77 0.75
N PHE A 64 9.80 2.80 -0.12
CA PHE A 64 8.70 3.01 -1.06
C PHE A 64 8.69 1.94 -2.15
N PHE A 65 9.86 1.52 -2.61
CA PHE A 65 9.95 0.39 -3.55
C PHE A 65 9.57 -0.92 -2.88
N GLU A 66 9.94 -1.12 -1.60
CA GLU A 66 9.48 -2.29 -0.84
C GLU A 66 7.95 -2.35 -0.72
N PHE A 67 7.32 -1.22 -0.38
CA PHE A 67 5.86 -1.09 -0.38
C PHE A 67 5.27 -1.50 -1.74
N LEU A 68 5.79 -0.96 -2.85
CA LEU A 68 5.32 -1.30 -4.19
C LEU A 68 5.56 -2.77 -4.57
N MET A 69 6.69 -3.36 -4.15
CA MET A 69 6.99 -4.77 -4.36
C MET A 69 5.98 -5.67 -3.63
N ARG A 70 5.57 -5.31 -2.40
CA ARG A 70 4.53 -6.04 -1.66
C ARG A 70 3.18 -5.96 -2.37
N ILE A 71 2.75 -4.78 -2.82
CA ILE A 71 1.53 -4.63 -3.65
C ILE A 71 1.60 -5.54 -4.87
N ARG A 72 2.71 -5.49 -5.60
CA ARG A 72 2.90 -6.33 -6.79
C ARG A 72 2.85 -7.81 -6.45
N ALA A 73 3.53 -8.26 -5.39
CA ALA A 73 3.59 -9.66 -5.00
C ALA A 73 2.24 -10.22 -4.55
N LEU A 74 1.41 -9.42 -3.88
CA LEU A 74 0.10 -9.85 -3.38
C LEU A 74 -0.95 -10.00 -4.48
N TRP A 75 -0.88 -9.16 -5.51
CA TRP A 75 -1.90 -9.09 -6.57
C TRP A 75 -1.37 -9.41 -7.97
N ASP A 76 -0.13 -9.87 -8.10
CA ASP A 76 0.59 -10.11 -9.36
C ASP A 76 0.44 -8.96 -10.37
N VAL A 77 0.59 -7.73 -9.88
CA VAL A 77 0.27 -6.52 -10.65
C VAL A 77 1.32 -6.27 -11.74
N PRO A 78 0.93 -6.05 -13.01
CA PRO A 78 1.87 -5.64 -14.04
C PRO A 78 2.53 -4.29 -13.70
N PHE A 79 3.81 -4.11 -14.02
CA PHE A 79 4.54 -2.86 -13.73
C PHE A 79 3.86 -1.60 -14.30
N ARG A 80 3.14 -1.72 -15.43
CA ARG A 80 2.40 -0.61 -16.03
C ARG A 80 1.18 -0.17 -15.21
N VAL A 81 0.50 -1.14 -14.58
CA VAL A 81 -0.61 -0.85 -13.67
C VAL A 81 -0.06 -0.26 -12.37
N LEU A 82 1.07 -0.77 -11.89
CA LEU A 82 1.77 -0.23 -10.73
C LEU A 82 2.20 1.24 -10.95
N GLU A 83 2.60 1.61 -12.16
CA GLU A 83 2.86 3.02 -12.52
C GLU A 83 1.60 3.89 -12.36
N SER A 84 0.44 3.40 -12.82
CA SER A 84 -0.83 4.12 -12.65
C SER A 84 -1.18 4.30 -11.17
N PHE A 85 -0.93 3.26 -10.36
CA PHE A 85 -1.08 3.33 -8.91
C PHE A 85 -0.19 4.42 -8.29
N VAL A 86 1.08 4.47 -8.66
CA VAL A 86 2.01 5.52 -8.19
C VAL A 86 1.56 6.92 -8.61
N ARG A 87 1.07 7.09 -9.85
CA ARG A 87 0.53 8.38 -10.33
C ARG A 87 -0.67 8.83 -9.50
N ILE A 88 -1.56 7.92 -9.14
CA ILE A 88 -2.71 8.20 -8.27
C ILE A 88 -2.23 8.59 -6.87
N LEU A 89 -1.30 7.83 -6.29
CA LEU A 89 -0.75 8.15 -4.96
C LEU A 89 -0.04 9.50 -4.94
N SER A 90 0.74 9.82 -5.97
CA SER A 90 1.38 11.13 -6.13
C SER A 90 0.34 12.25 -6.13
N LYS A 91 -0.76 12.09 -6.88
CA LYS A 91 -1.85 13.06 -6.95
C LYS A 91 -2.57 13.25 -5.61
N ILE A 92 -2.78 12.17 -4.85
CA ILE A 92 -3.50 12.22 -3.57
C ILE A 92 -2.62 12.78 -2.45
N THR A 93 -1.37 12.34 -2.38
CA THR A 93 -0.47 12.66 -1.26
C THR A 93 0.29 13.97 -1.47
N GLY A 94 0.56 14.35 -2.72
CA GLY A 94 1.44 15.47 -3.05
C GLY A 94 2.89 15.30 -2.59
N LYS A 95 3.28 14.13 -2.08
CA LYS A 95 4.58 13.89 -1.42
C LYS A 95 5.73 13.66 -2.39
N PHE A 96 5.43 13.19 -3.59
CA PHE A 96 6.44 12.81 -4.58
C PHE A 96 5.93 13.05 -6.00
N ARG A 97 6.86 13.20 -6.94
CA ARG A 97 6.54 13.30 -8.37
C ARG A 97 6.00 11.95 -8.86
N PRO A 98 5.13 11.90 -9.87
CA PRO A 98 4.75 10.61 -10.44
C PRO A 98 5.98 9.93 -11.04
N LEU A 99 6.25 8.67 -10.66
CA LEU A 99 7.24 7.86 -11.37
C LEU A 99 6.77 7.72 -12.82
N THR A 100 7.59 8.21 -13.73
CA THR A 100 7.40 8.00 -15.16
C THR A 100 8.64 7.27 -15.67
N TYR A 101 8.45 6.21 -16.45
CA TYR A 101 9.55 5.47 -17.08
C TYR A 101 10.11 6.21 -18.31
N VAL A 102 9.71 7.47 -18.51
CA VAL A 102 10.15 8.32 -19.61
C VAL A 102 11.03 9.39 -18.97
N ALA A 103 12.34 9.15 -19.01
CA ALA A 103 13.35 10.09 -18.58
C ALA A 103 13.39 11.32 -19.49
#